data_AF-A0A397SWB1-F1
#
_entry.id   AF-A0A397SWB1-F1
#
_cell.length_a   1.000
_cell.length_b   1.000
_cell.length_c   1.000
_cell.angle_alpha   90.00
_cell.angle_beta   90.00
_cell.angle_gamma   90.00
#
_symmetry.space_group_name_H-M   'P 1'
#
loop_
_entity.id
_entity.type
_entity.pdbx_description
1 polymer ?
#
loop_
_entity_poly.entity_id
_entity_poly.type
_entity_poly.pdbx_seq_one_letter_code
_entity_poly.pdbx_strand_id
1 'polypeptide(L)'
;MNKLSSRLKKGSWSLSKAPVLRSSILFPNGFPQKGEIYQINFSPSRGKEIKEIHPGLVVSNNIQNEYGHYVIVAPITSTLKRERLFELIISPSFKNGLEKRSKILLNQIRSIDKRRLAKYLGQVEPEVMFEVRKKIDLVLD
;
A
#
# COMPACT_ATOMS: atom_id res chain seq x y z
N MET A 1 22.96 19.80 -40.28
CA MET A 1 22.05 18.85 -40.96
C MET A 1 22.73 17.50 -40.96
N ASN A 2 22.18 16.36 -40.54
CA ASN A 2 20.81 15.98 -40.22
C ASN A 2 20.83 14.74 -39.29
N LYS A 3 19.74 14.59 -38.54
CA LYS A 3 19.32 13.52 -37.61
C LYS A 3 19.79 12.09 -37.95
N LEU A 4 20.06 11.30 -36.90
CA LEU A 4 19.51 9.94 -36.76
C LEU A 4 19.46 9.54 -35.27
N SER A 5 18.24 9.45 -34.75
CA SER A 5 17.88 8.81 -33.50
C SER A 5 18.10 7.30 -33.58
N SER A 6 18.45 6.63 -32.47
CA SER A 6 17.66 5.47 -32.01
C SER A 6 18.10 4.90 -30.67
N ARG A 7 17.08 4.70 -29.81
CA ARG A 7 16.92 3.60 -28.83
C ARG A 7 17.79 3.59 -27.57
N LEU A 8 17.39 4.43 -26.61
CA LEU A 8 17.43 4.07 -25.19
C LEU A 8 16.47 2.88 -24.96
N LYS A 9 17.02 1.66 -24.88
CA LYS A 9 16.25 0.50 -24.40
C LYS A 9 15.97 0.68 -22.91
N LYS A 10 14.70 0.91 -22.57
CA LYS A 10 14.16 0.80 -21.20
C LYS A 10 14.54 -0.58 -20.64
N GLY A 11 15.43 -0.61 -19.66
CA GLY A 11 15.78 -1.81 -18.93
C GLY A 11 14.56 -2.36 -18.20
N SER A 12 14.16 -3.57 -18.56
CA SER A 12 13.25 -4.41 -17.77
C SER A 12 13.86 -4.62 -16.39
N TRP A 13 13.26 -4.02 -15.36
CA TRP A 13 13.65 -4.28 -13.97
C TRP A 13 13.08 -5.65 -13.56
N SER A 14 13.93 -6.66 -13.57
CA SER A 14 13.65 -7.95 -12.94
C SER A 14 13.82 -7.84 -11.43
N LEU A 15 12.73 -8.04 -10.68
CA LEU A 15 12.70 -8.04 -9.20
C LEU A 15 13.59 -9.12 -8.56
N SER A 16 14.17 -10.04 -9.34
CA SER A 16 15.04 -11.11 -8.85
C SER A 16 16.46 -10.69 -8.47
N LYS A 17 16.85 -9.42 -8.66
CA LYS A 17 18.20 -8.90 -8.38
C LYS A 17 18.24 -7.71 -7.41
N ALA A 18 17.15 -7.39 -6.72
CA ALA A 18 17.17 -6.35 -5.71
C ALA A 18 17.91 -6.85 -4.44
N PRO A 19 18.78 -6.04 -3.81
CA PRO A 19 19.42 -6.42 -2.56
C PRO A 19 18.36 -6.72 -1.49
N VAL A 20 18.54 -7.80 -0.74
CA VAL A 20 17.67 -8.16 0.39
C VAL A 20 17.73 -7.03 1.40
N LEU A 21 16.66 -6.24 1.50
CA LEU A 21 16.57 -5.15 2.46
C LEU A 21 16.67 -5.73 3.88
N ARG A 22 17.49 -5.10 4.74
CA ARG A 22 17.52 -5.47 6.17
C ARG A 22 16.12 -5.29 6.75
N SER A 23 15.68 -6.23 7.59
CA SER A 23 14.35 -6.21 8.21
C SER A 23 14.05 -4.88 8.93
N SER A 24 15.06 -4.21 9.49
CA SER A 24 14.91 -2.91 10.16
C SER A 24 14.64 -1.73 9.21
N ILE A 25 15.05 -1.84 7.94
CA ILE A 25 14.76 -0.83 6.90
C ILE A 25 13.33 -1.03 6.38
N LEU A 26 12.90 -2.29 6.33
CA LEU A 26 11.57 -2.63 5.86
C LEU A 26 10.52 -2.41 6.96
N PHE A 27 10.79 -2.82 8.19
CA PHE A 27 9.90 -2.69 9.34
C PHE A 27 10.59 -1.86 10.43
N PRO A 28 10.28 -0.55 10.52
CA PRO A 28 10.92 0.34 11.50
C PRO A 28 10.81 -0.15 12.94
N ASN A 29 9.73 -0.89 13.24
CA ASN A 29 9.41 -1.41 14.57
C ASN A 29 9.66 -2.93 14.70
N GLY A 30 10.42 -3.53 13.79
CA GLY A 30 10.69 -4.97 13.75
C GLY A 30 9.60 -5.78 13.03
N PHE A 31 8.34 -5.35 13.09
CA PHE A 31 7.22 -5.92 12.34
C PHE A 31 6.25 -4.82 11.84
N PRO A 32 5.36 -5.11 10.87
CA PRO A 32 4.40 -4.13 10.35
C PRO A 32 3.37 -3.72 11.40
N GLN A 33 3.17 -2.43 11.65
CA GLN A 33 2.16 -1.95 12.58
C GLN A 33 0.88 -1.48 11.90
N LYS A 34 -0.23 -1.56 12.64
CA LYS A 34 -1.50 -0.98 12.24
C LYS A 34 -1.35 0.52 11.95
N GLY A 35 -1.88 0.95 10.81
CA GLY A 35 -1.81 2.33 10.34
C GLY A 35 -0.56 2.67 9.53
N GLU A 36 0.42 1.77 9.43
CA GLU A 36 1.56 1.96 8.54
C GLU A 36 1.17 1.73 7.06
N ILE A 37 1.86 2.44 6.18
CA ILE A 37 1.69 2.38 4.72
C ILE A 37 2.94 1.78 4.11
N TYR A 38 2.72 0.78 3.25
CA TYR A 38 3.77 0.11 2.51
C TYR A 38 3.51 0.15 1.02
N GLN A 39 4.56 0.14 0.21
CA GLN A 39 4.47 -0.19 -1.21
C GLN A 39 4.29 -1.70 -1.37
N ILE A 40 3.24 -2.12 -2.10
CA ILE A 40 2.82 -3.52 -2.20
C ILE A 40 2.53 -3.85 -3.66
N ASN A 41 3.00 -5.00 -4.13
CA ASN A 41 2.54 -5.56 -5.40
C ASN A 41 1.28 -6.41 -5.19
N PHE A 42 0.17 -5.93 -5.72
CA PHE A 42 -1.16 -6.51 -5.62
C PHE A 42 -1.48 -7.52 -6.74
N SER A 43 -0.57 -7.72 -7.69
CA SER A 43 -0.66 -8.74 -8.74
C SER A 43 -0.18 -10.12 -8.25
N PRO A 44 -0.72 -11.22 -8.79
CA PRO A 44 -1.81 -11.27 -9.77
C PRO A 44 -3.17 -10.93 -9.14
N SER A 45 -4.07 -10.37 -9.94
CA SER A 45 -5.43 -10.03 -9.52
C SER A 45 -6.41 -10.12 -10.70
N ARG A 46 -7.69 -10.37 -10.41
CA ARG A 46 -8.72 -10.66 -11.41
C ARG A 46 -9.74 -9.51 -11.51
N GLY A 47 -10.28 -9.32 -12.72
CA GLY A 47 -11.36 -8.34 -12.95
C GLY A 47 -11.00 -6.92 -12.50
N LYS A 48 -11.81 -6.38 -11.56
CA LYS A 48 -11.71 -5.00 -11.02
C LYS A 48 -10.96 -4.91 -9.69
N GLU A 49 -10.37 -6.01 -9.21
CA GLU A 49 -9.42 -5.96 -8.11
C GLU A 49 -8.28 -5.00 -8.43
N ILE A 50 -7.75 -4.34 -7.40
CA ILE A 50 -6.55 -3.51 -7.54
C ILE A 50 -5.41 -4.40 -8.02
N LYS A 51 -4.63 -3.87 -8.96
CA LYS A 51 -3.54 -4.59 -9.64
C LYS A 51 -2.26 -3.79 -9.47
N GLU A 52 -1.14 -4.40 -9.83
CA GLU A 52 0.16 -3.73 -9.87
C GLU A 52 0.62 -3.21 -8.51
N ILE A 53 1.58 -2.30 -8.53
CA ILE A 53 2.21 -1.75 -7.35
C ILE A 53 1.43 -0.54 -6.87
N HIS A 54 0.92 -0.61 -5.64
CA HIS A 54 0.24 0.50 -4.97
C HIS A 54 0.69 0.62 -3.52
N PRO A 55 0.54 1.80 -2.89
CA PRO A 55 0.57 1.88 -1.45
C PRO A 55 -0.57 1.05 -0.85
N GLY A 56 -0.36 0.47 0.33
CA GLY A 56 -1.36 -0.25 1.08
C GLY A 56 -1.23 0.04 2.57
N LEU A 57 -2.36 0.33 3.19
CA LEU A 57 -2.50 0.61 4.61
C LEU A 57 -2.65 -0.69 5.38
N VAL A 58 -1.83 -0.92 6.40
CA VAL A 58 -2.00 -2.06 7.32
C VAL A 58 -3.18 -1.78 8.25
N VAL A 59 -4.18 -2.69 8.24
CA VAL A 59 -5.40 -2.55 9.05
C VAL A 59 -5.54 -3.64 10.13
N SER A 60 -4.86 -4.78 9.99
CA SER A 60 -4.79 -5.81 11.03
C SER A 60 -4.12 -5.29 12.31
N ASN A 61 -4.50 -5.90 13.44
CA ASN A 61 -3.96 -5.54 14.76
C ASN A 61 -2.49 -5.96 14.92
N ASN A 62 -1.79 -5.31 15.85
CA ASN A 62 -0.35 -5.50 16.05
C ASN A 62 0.00 -6.91 16.54
N ILE A 63 -0.84 -7.57 17.34
CA ILE A 63 -0.60 -8.95 17.82
C ILE A 63 -0.52 -9.89 16.62
N GLN A 64 -1.48 -9.83 15.70
CA GLN A 64 -1.45 -10.60 14.47
C GLN A 64 -0.23 -10.25 13.62
N ASN A 65 0.09 -8.97 13.49
CA ASN A 65 1.18 -8.54 12.62
C ASN A 65 2.55 -8.91 13.17
N GLU A 66 2.71 -9.07 14.48
CA GLU A 66 3.96 -9.50 15.10
C GLU A 66 4.18 -11.00 14.83
N TYR A 67 3.24 -11.83 15.28
CA TYR A 67 3.43 -13.29 15.31
C TYR A 67 2.94 -14.02 14.06
N GLY A 68 2.06 -13.42 13.26
CA GLY A 68 1.47 -14.05 12.07
C GLY A 68 2.35 -13.96 10.82
N HIS A 69 2.16 -14.86 9.86
CA HIS A 69 2.80 -14.76 8.54
C HIS A 69 2.13 -13.74 7.62
N TYR A 70 0.89 -13.36 7.94
CA TYR A 70 0.05 -12.52 7.11
C TYR A 70 -0.29 -11.20 7.79
N VAL A 71 -0.46 -10.18 6.96
CA VAL A 71 -1.00 -8.88 7.36
C VAL A 71 -2.24 -8.58 6.51
N ILE A 72 -3.22 -7.91 7.10
CA ILE A 72 -4.42 -7.45 6.38
C ILE A 72 -4.19 -6.00 5.97
N VAL A 73 -4.34 -5.72 4.68
CA VAL A 73 -4.10 -4.40 4.12
C VAL A 73 -5.28 -3.88 3.32
N ALA A 74 -5.47 -2.56 3.34
CA ALA A 74 -6.37 -1.82 2.46
C ALA A 74 -5.55 -1.10 1.37
N PRO A 75 -5.80 -1.34 0.07
CA PRO A 75 -5.09 -0.67 -1.01
C PRO A 75 -5.36 0.83 -1.04
N ILE A 76 -4.36 1.61 -1.48
CA ILE A 76 -4.45 3.06 -1.67
C ILE A 76 -4.22 3.38 -3.15
N THR A 77 -5.05 4.26 -3.72
CA THR A 77 -4.89 4.74 -5.10
C THR A 77 -4.98 6.26 -5.18
N SER A 78 -4.15 6.86 -6.01
CA SER A 78 -4.24 8.28 -6.37
C SER A 78 -5.30 8.57 -7.45
N THR A 79 -5.98 7.53 -7.95
CA THR A 79 -7.09 7.70 -8.89
C THR A 79 -8.33 8.17 -8.14
N LEU A 80 -8.50 9.49 -8.08
CA LEU A 80 -9.65 10.12 -7.44
C LEU A 80 -10.83 10.17 -8.42
N LYS A 81 -11.72 9.18 -8.30
CA LYS A 81 -13.10 9.28 -8.82
C LYS A 81 -14.01 9.75 -7.69
N ARG A 82 -15.31 9.90 -7.95
CA ARG A 82 -16.31 10.20 -6.90
C ARG A 82 -16.12 9.24 -5.71
N GLU A 83 -15.93 9.82 -4.53
CA GLU A 83 -15.80 9.08 -3.28
C GLU A 83 -17.08 8.29 -3.02
N ARG A 84 -16.91 7.01 -2.65
CA ARG A 84 -17.99 6.15 -2.23
C ARG A 84 -17.97 6.03 -0.70
N LEU A 85 -19.09 5.65 -0.10
CA LEU A 85 -19.21 5.55 1.36
C LEU A 85 -18.15 4.63 1.99
N PHE A 86 -17.76 3.57 1.29
CA PHE A 86 -16.74 2.60 1.67
C PHE A 86 -15.30 2.96 1.23
N GLU A 87 -15.08 4.15 0.68
CA GLU A 87 -13.75 4.68 0.34
C GLU A 87 -13.45 5.86 1.27
N LEU A 88 -12.17 6.09 1.60
CA LEU A 88 -11.76 7.24 2.41
C LEU A 88 -10.70 8.05 1.67
N ILE A 89 -10.98 9.32 1.38
CA ILE A 89 -9.97 10.23 0.82
C ILE A 89 -9.02 10.71 1.92
N ILE A 90 -7.72 10.67 1.63
CA ILE A 90 -6.65 11.17 2.48
C ILE A 90 -5.72 12.12 1.71
N SER A 91 -5.24 13.14 2.41
CA SER A 91 -4.26 14.09 1.87
C SER A 91 -2.83 13.61 2.14
N PRO A 92 -1.87 13.98 1.29
CA PRO A 92 -0.47 13.71 1.56
C PRO A 92 -0.03 14.44 2.83
N SER A 93 0.79 13.78 3.65
CA SER A 93 1.41 14.36 4.83
C SER A 93 2.85 13.88 4.97
N PHE A 94 3.66 14.62 5.72
CA PHE A 94 5.02 14.19 6.05
C PHE A 94 5.03 12.84 6.77
N LYS A 95 3.98 12.54 7.55
CA LYS A 95 3.87 11.30 8.33
C LYS A 95 3.51 10.10 7.44
N ASN A 96 2.55 10.27 6.53
CA ASN A 96 2.01 9.17 5.74
C ASN A 96 2.83 8.87 4.46
N GLY A 97 3.71 9.77 4.05
CA GLY A 97 4.65 9.56 2.94
C GLY A 97 4.00 9.47 1.57
N LEU A 98 2.72 9.85 1.45
CA LEU A 98 2.04 9.95 0.16
C LEU A 98 2.44 11.24 -0.55
N GLU A 99 2.61 11.17 -1.87
CA GLU A 99 2.96 12.34 -2.70
C GLU A 99 1.73 13.10 -3.21
N LYS A 100 0.57 12.44 -3.23
CA LYS A 100 -0.65 12.94 -3.84
C LYS A 100 -1.85 12.63 -2.96
N ARG A 101 -2.88 13.46 -3.10
CA ARG A 101 -4.20 13.14 -2.55
C ARG A 101 -4.66 11.80 -3.10
N SER A 102 -5.07 10.92 -2.21
CA SER A 102 -5.30 9.51 -2.51
C SER A 102 -6.58 9.02 -1.83
N LYS A 103 -7.05 7.85 -2.19
CA LYS A 103 -8.16 7.17 -1.52
C LYS A 103 -7.78 5.77 -1.05
N ILE A 104 -8.22 5.41 0.15
CA ILE A 104 -8.13 4.08 0.71
C ILE A 104 -9.36 3.29 0.24
N LEU A 105 -9.15 2.11 -0.34
CA LEU A 105 -10.18 1.23 -0.89
C LEU A 105 -10.56 0.16 0.14
N LEU A 106 -11.49 0.48 1.05
CA LEU A 106 -11.83 -0.43 2.15
C LEU A 106 -12.69 -1.62 1.69
N ASN A 107 -13.33 -1.52 0.53
CA ASN A 107 -14.01 -2.65 -0.11
C ASN A 107 -13.05 -3.61 -0.85
N GLN A 108 -11.74 -3.35 -0.83
CA GLN A 108 -10.72 -4.19 -1.45
C GLN A 108 -9.65 -4.65 -0.46
N ILE A 109 -10.02 -4.73 0.83
CA ILE A 109 -9.18 -5.26 1.89
C ILE A 109 -8.84 -6.72 1.61
N ARG A 110 -7.59 -7.12 1.87
CA ARG A 110 -7.17 -8.53 1.79
C ARG A 110 -6.02 -8.86 2.72
N SER A 111 -5.98 -10.13 3.12
CA SER A 111 -4.83 -10.75 3.76
C SER A 111 -3.72 -11.00 2.73
N ILE A 112 -2.49 -10.64 3.05
CA ILE A 112 -1.31 -10.83 2.22
C ILE A 112 -0.15 -11.38 3.05
N ASP A 113 0.75 -12.12 2.39
CA ASP A 113 2.03 -12.54 2.98
C ASP A 113 2.91 -11.30 3.24
N LYS A 114 3.56 -11.23 4.42
CA LYS A 114 4.47 -10.13 4.80
C LYS A 114 5.56 -9.85 3.76
N ARG A 115 5.98 -10.86 2.98
CA ARG A 115 6.98 -10.71 1.90
C ARG A 115 6.51 -9.81 0.75
N ARG A 116 5.21 -9.50 0.66
CA ARG A 116 4.67 -8.56 -0.33
C ARG A 116 4.84 -7.09 0.07
N LEU A 117 5.18 -6.81 1.33
CA LEU A 117 5.54 -5.47 1.78
C LEU A 117 6.94 -5.15 1.27
N ALA A 118 7.05 -4.25 0.29
CA ALA A 118 8.31 -4.01 -0.41
C ALA A 118 9.10 -2.81 0.15
N LYS A 119 8.40 -1.76 0.58
CA LYS A 119 9.02 -0.53 1.10
C LYS A 119 8.08 0.16 2.08
N TYR A 120 8.59 0.56 3.24
CA TYR A 120 7.87 1.43 4.16
C TYR A 120 7.75 2.85 3.57
N LEU A 121 6.55 3.42 3.61
CA LEU A 121 6.27 4.77 3.11
C LEU A 121 6.00 5.75 4.25
N GLY A 122 5.30 5.31 5.29
CA GLY A 122 4.90 6.19 6.39
C GLY A 122 3.81 5.57 7.26
N GLN A 123 3.15 6.39 8.06
CA GLN A 123 2.01 6.02 8.88
C GLN A 123 0.94 7.10 8.81
N VAL A 124 -0.33 6.72 8.79
CA VAL A 124 -1.42 7.69 8.84
C VAL A 124 -1.57 8.34 10.22
N GLU A 125 -2.31 9.42 10.26
CA GLU A 125 -2.76 10.10 11.46
C GLU A 125 -3.80 9.23 12.23
N PRO A 126 -3.86 9.30 13.57
CA PRO A 126 -4.81 8.52 14.35
C PRO A 126 -6.28 8.72 13.93
N GLU A 127 -6.65 9.94 13.55
CA GLU A 127 -7.99 10.32 13.10
C GLU A 127 -8.36 9.58 11.81
N VAL A 128 -7.40 9.39 10.90
CA VAL A 128 -7.60 8.59 9.69
C VAL A 128 -7.90 7.14 10.06
N MET A 129 -7.17 6.56 11.03
CA MET A 129 -7.43 5.19 11.48
C MET A 129 -8.80 5.02 12.14
N PHE A 130 -9.28 6.05 12.84
CA PHE A 130 -10.62 6.05 13.41
C PHE A 130 -11.70 5.99 12.32
N GLU A 131 -11.58 6.81 11.27
CA GLU A 131 -12.50 6.79 10.13
C GLU A 131 -12.38 5.52 9.28
N VAL A 132 -11.16 4.98 9.13
CA VAL A 132 -10.95 3.67 8.51
C VAL A 132 -11.73 2.58 9.25
N ARG A 133 -11.69 2.56 10.58
CA ARG A 133 -12.41 1.55 11.36
C ARG A 133 -13.92 1.63 11.13
N LYS A 134 -14.51 2.83 11.24
CA LYS A 134 -15.95 3.02 10.98
C LYS A 134 -16.38 2.55 9.59
N LYS A 135 -15.57 2.85 8.57
CA LYS A 135 -15.86 2.46 7.19
C LYS A 135 -15.59 0.97 6.93
N ILE A 136 -14.68 0.34 7.68
CA ILE A 136 -14.53 -1.12 7.67
C ILE A 136 -15.78 -1.78 8.24
N ASP A 137 -16.27 -1.28 9.38
CA ASP A 137 -17.52 -1.79 9.98
C ASP A 137 -18.66 -1.68 8.95
N LEU A 138 -18.84 -0.52 8.30
CA LEU A 138 -19.80 -0.33 7.20
C LEU A 138 -19.66 -1.32 6.02
N VAL A 139 -18.45 -1.82 5.75
CA VAL A 139 -18.19 -2.77 4.64
C VAL A 139 -18.48 -4.22 5.06
N LEU A 140 -18.42 -4.52 6.36
CA LEU A 140 -18.50 -5.88 6.91
C LEU A 140 -19.83 -6.17 7.62
N ASP A 141 -20.59 -5.13 7.99
CA ASP A 141 -21.95 -5.19 8.55
C ASP A 141 -23.00 -5.55 7.48
#